data_AF-A0A4V1N4T0-F1
#
_entry.id   AF-A0A4V1N4T0-F1
#
_cell.length_a   1.000
_cell.length_b   1.000
_cell.length_c   1.000
_cell.angle_alpha   90.00
_cell.angle_beta   90.00
_cell.angle_gamma   90.00
#
_symmetry.space_group_name_H-M   'P 1'
#
loop_
_entity.id
_entity.type
_entity.pdbx_description
1 polymer ?
#
loop_
_entity_poly.entity_id
_entity_poly.type
_entity_poly.pdbx_seq_one_letter_code
_entity_poly.pdbx_strand_id
1 'polypeptide(L)'
;MFDPLLAARPGPGVQVIAAVLSRDRTCTFPGCSVPAFRCDLDHVVRPAPREPDAPEPDVRPEDLISLCRHHHVVRARSGWRPDLAADGTVRWTSPTGHRYVRERLGSPTGSGLRTGTRP
;
A
#
# COMPACT_ATOMS: atom_id res chain seq x y z
N MET A 1 33.04 9.99 17.87
CA MET A 1 33.15 8.81 16.99
C MET A 1 31.71 8.38 16.70
N PHE A 2 31.19 8.73 15.52
CA PHE A 2 29.79 8.51 15.14
C PHE A 2 29.71 7.11 14.52
N ASP A 3 28.86 6.22 15.06
CA ASP A 3 28.75 4.84 14.57
C ASP A 3 28.01 4.83 13.22
N PRO A 4 28.68 4.45 12.09
CA PRO A 4 28.10 4.52 10.76
C PRO A 4 27.03 3.45 10.49
N LEU A 5 26.81 2.50 11.41
CA LEU A 5 25.80 1.45 11.26
C LEU A 5 24.40 1.88 11.74
N LEU A 6 24.28 3.06 12.35
CA LEU A 6 23.00 3.69 12.69
C LEU A 6 22.58 4.75 11.66
N ALA A 7 23.02 4.63 10.40
CA ALA A 7 22.34 5.32 9.31
C ALA A 7 20.90 4.77 9.26
N ALA A 8 19.93 5.55 9.75
CA ALA A 8 18.52 5.23 9.65
C ALA A 8 18.25 4.74 8.24
N ARG A 9 17.77 3.50 8.09
CA ARG A 9 17.38 2.98 6.77
C ARG A 9 16.40 4.01 6.21
N PRO A 10 16.70 4.67 5.08
CA PRO A 10 15.85 5.73 4.58
C PRO A 10 14.47 5.14 4.29
N GLY A 11 13.51 5.51 5.14
CA GLY A 11 12.10 5.20 4.97
C GLY A 11 11.39 6.46 4.47
N PRO A 12 10.12 6.34 4.06
CA PRO A 12 9.32 7.51 3.74
C PRO A 12 9.35 8.50 4.90
N GLY A 13 9.44 9.80 4.59
CA GLY A 13 9.43 10.85 5.60
C GLY A 13 8.15 10.78 6.45
N VAL A 14 8.21 11.28 7.69
CA VAL A 14 7.10 11.21 8.67
C VAL A 14 5.77 11.73 8.10
N GLN A 15 5.81 12.77 7.27
CA GLN A 15 4.60 13.32 6.63
C GLN A 15 3.95 12.34 5.64
N VAL A 16 4.76 11.60 4.88
CA VAL A 16 4.28 10.57 3.96
C VAL A 16 3.65 9.43 4.74
N ILE A 17 4.31 8.98 5.82
CA ILE A 17 3.77 7.94 6.71
C ILE A 17 2.42 8.37 7.28
N ALA A 18 2.35 9.57 7.87
CA ALA A 18 1.13 10.09 8.48
C ALA A 18 -0.02 10.19 7.47
N ALA A 19 0.25 10.64 6.25
CA ALA A 19 -0.74 10.73 5.18
C ALA A 19 -1.31 9.35 4.80
N VAL A 20 -0.45 8.35 4.63
CA VAL A 20 -0.87 6.99 4.28
C VAL A 20 -1.69 6.34 5.39
N LEU A 21 -1.22 6.43 6.64
CA LEU A 21 -1.94 5.87 7.80
C LEU A 21 -3.32 6.52 8.00
N SER A 22 -3.40 7.83 7.79
CA SER A 22 -4.66 8.59 7.89
C SER A 22 -5.65 8.23 6.79
N ARG A 23 -5.16 7.98 5.56
CA ARG A 23 -5.98 7.56 4.43
C ARG A 23 -6.48 6.12 4.60
N ASP A 24 -5.59 5.20 4.89
CA ASP A 24 -5.88 3.76 4.78
C ASP A 24 -6.61 3.22 6.00
N ARG A 25 -6.26 3.68 7.22
CA ARG A 25 -6.83 3.30 8.52
C ARG A 25 -6.66 1.83 8.93
N THR A 26 -6.80 0.90 7.99
CA THR A 26 -6.53 -0.54 8.13
C THR A 26 -5.77 -1.04 6.90
N CYS A 27 -5.29 -2.28 6.96
CA CYS A 27 -4.81 -3.02 5.80
C CYS A 27 -5.78 -2.89 4.63
N THR A 28 -5.26 -2.54 3.45
CA THR A 28 -6.07 -2.25 2.26
C THR A 28 -6.45 -3.51 1.47
N PHE A 29 -5.87 -4.67 1.80
CA PHE A 29 -6.19 -5.94 1.17
C PHE A 29 -7.67 -6.31 1.39
N PRO A 30 -8.36 -6.94 0.40
CA PRO A 30 -9.77 -7.29 0.49
C PRO A 30 -10.16 -7.99 1.80
N GLY A 31 -11.13 -7.42 2.52
CA GLY A 31 -11.69 -8.01 3.75
C GLY A 31 -10.82 -7.91 5.01
N CYS A 32 -9.61 -7.33 4.93
CA CYS A 32 -8.72 -7.25 6.09
C CYS A 32 -9.00 -5.99 6.95
N SER A 33 -9.00 -6.16 8.27
CA SER A 33 -9.28 -5.09 9.24
C SER A 33 -8.11 -4.75 10.17
N VAL A 34 -6.91 -5.34 9.94
CA VAL A 34 -5.71 -5.04 10.75
C VAL A 34 -5.42 -3.53 10.72
N PRO A 35 -5.26 -2.85 11.87
CA PRO A 35 -5.01 -1.41 11.90
C PRO A 35 -3.75 -0.99 11.13
N ALA A 36 -3.81 0.13 10.41
CA ALA A 36 -2.73 0.58 9.52
C ALA A 36 -1.41 0.85 10.27
N PHE A 37 -1.46 1.26 11.54
CA PHE A 37 -0.25 1.47 12.34
C PHE A 37 0.51 0.16 12.67
N ARG A 38 -0.09 -1.01 12.37
CA ARG A 38 0.56 -2.34 12.43
C ARG A 38 0.91 -2.89 11.05
N CYS A 39 0.74 -2.09 10.00
CA CYS A 39 0.99 -2.47 8.62
C CYS A 39 2.37 -2.01 8.16
N ASP A 40 2.92 -2.74 7.20
CA ASP A 40 4.02 -2.29 6.36
C ASP A 40 3.45 -1.31 5.31
N LEU A 41 4.25 -0.31 4.91
CA LEU A 41 3.94 0.54 3.76
C LEU A 41 4.48 -0.12 2.48
N ASP A 42 3.58 -0.43 1.56
CA ASP A 42 3.85 -1.20 0.36
C ASP A 42 3.62 -0.33 -0.88
N HIS A 43 4.54 -0.39 -1.84
CA HIS A 43 4.46 0.43 -3.05
C HIS A 43 3.36 -0.09 -3.98
N VAL A 44 2.44 0.77 -4.43
CA VAL A 44 1.36 0.43 -5.37
C VAL A 44 1.94 -0.12 -6.67
N VAL A 45 2.92 0.58 -7.25
CA VAL A 45 3.74 0.13 -8.37
C VAL A 45 5.08 -0.33 -7.84
N ARG A 46 5.52 -1.55 -8.17
CA ARG A 46 6.85 -2.00 -7.75
C ARG A 46 7.91 -1.14 -8.46
N PRO A 47 8.86 -0.54 -7.72
CA PRO A 47 9.97 0.14 -8.35
C PRO A 47 10.80 -0.85 -9.16
N ALA A 48 11.36 -0.38 -10.27
CA ALA A 48 12.36 -1.15 -11.03
C ALA A 48 13.60 -1.43 -10.14
N PRO A 49 14.37 -2.50 -10.43
CA PRO A 49 15.66 -2.71 -9.79
C PRO A 49 16.52 -1.44 -9.93
N ARG A 50 17.09 -0.97 -8.82
CA ARG A 50 17.89 0.25 -8.78
C ARG A 50 19.37 -0.10 -8.90
N GLU A 51 20.13 0.81 -9.49
CA GLU A 51 21.59 0.79 -9.39
C GLU A 51 22.00 1.06 -7.92
N PRO A 52 23.13 0.50 -7.44
CA PRO A 52 23.54 0.60 -6.04
C PRO A 52 23.65 2.03 -5.49
N ASP A 53 24.00 2.99 -6.34
CA ASP A 53 24.27 4.38 -5.97
C ASP A 53 23.16 5.36 -6.42
N ALA A 54 22.03 4.84 -6.91
CA ALA A 54 20.91 5.69 -7.29
C ALA A 54 20.34 6.39 -6.05
N PRO A 55 20.03 7.70 -6.12
CA PRO A 55 19.35 8.37 -5.02
C PRO A 55 18.02 7.68 -4.71
N GLU A 56 17.63 7.66 -3.44
CA GLU A 56 16.32 7.13 -3.05
C GLU A 56 15.23 7.88 -3.82
N PRO A 57 14.28 7.18 -4.45
CA PRO A 57 13.23 7.85 -5.16
C PRO A 57 12.37 8.62 -4.17
N ASP A 58 11.92 9.76 -4.65
CA ASP A 58 10.98 10.60 -3.96
C ASP A 58 9.63 9.87 -3.84
N VAL A 59 9.38 9.26 -2.68
CA VAL A 59 8.16 8.47 -2.43
C VAL A 59 7.04 9.39 -1.98
N ARG A 60 5.92 9.37 -2.70
CA ARG A 60 4.72 10.15 -2.38
C ARG A 60 3.66 9.27 -1.72
N PRO A 61 2.73 9.86 -0.93
CA PRO A 61 1.66 9.09 -0.29
C PRO A 61 0.83 8.24 -1.28
N GLU A 62 0.62 8.75 -2.49
CA GLU A 62 -0.06 8.09 -3.61
C GLU A 62 0.72 6.90 -4.21
N ASP A 63 1.99 6.74 -3.88
CA ASP A 63 2.79 5.58 -4.30
C ASP A 63 2.68 4.42 -3.32
N LEU A 64 2.07 4.62 -2.14
CA LEU A 64 2.08 3.67 -1.03
C LEU A 64 0.67 3.26 -0.61
N ILE A 65 0.53 2.05 -0.09
CA ILE A 65 -0.66 1.52 0.59
C ILE A 65 -0.25 0.74 1.85
N SER A 66 -1.17 0.64 2.82
CA SER A 66 -0.95 -0.10 4.07
C SER A 66 -1.31 -1.57 3.89
N LEU A 67 -0.36 -2.47 4.12
CA LEU A 67 -0.59 -3.92 4.13
C LEU A 67 -0.09 -4.54 5.42
N CYS A 68 -0.91 -5.37 6.08
CA CYS A 68 -0.39 -6.18 7.19
C CYS A 68 0.71 -7.11 6.70
N ARG A 69 1.61 -7.52 7.59
CA ARG A 69 2.77 -8.35 7.22
C ARG A 69 2.41 -9.57 6.36
N HIS A 70 1.31 -10.24 6.70
CA HIS A 70 0.80 -11.37 5.92
C HIS A 70 0.46 -10.97 4.48
N HIS A 71 -0.36 -9.94 4.30
CA HIS A 71 -0.79 -9.51 2.96
C HIS A 71 0.32 -8.82 2.15
N HIS A 72 1.27 -8.17 2.81
CA HIS A 72 2.46 -7.65 2.15
C HIS A 72 3.26 -8.78 1.50
N VAL A 73 3.46 -9.90 2.22
CA VAL A 73 4.12 -11.09 1.68
C VAL A 73 3.29 -11.75 0.57
N VAL A 74 1.97 -11.87 0.76
CA VAL A 74 1.06 -12.40 -0.28
C VAL A 74 1.20 -11.56 -1.55
N ARG A 75 1.04 -10.24 -1.48
CA ARG A 75 1.19 -9.37 -2.64
C ARG A 75 2.56 -9.55 -3.28
N ALA A 76 3.64 -9.56 -2.50
CA ALA A 76 4.99 -9.73 -3.01
C ALA A 76 5.19 -11.01 -3.82
N ARG A 77 4.50 -12.09 -3.44
CA ARG A 77 4.73 -13.43 -3.99
C ARG A 77 3.66 -13.94 -4.96
N SER A 78 2.51 -13.27 -5.06
CA SER A 78 1.34 -13.91 -5.69
C SER A 78 0.54 -13.02 -6.63
N GLY A 79 1.15 -12.35 -7.60
CA GLY A 79 0.46 -11.77 -8.77
C GLY A 79 -0.64 -10.71 -8.52
N TRP A 80 -0.99 -10.42 -7.28
CA TRP A 80 -1.99 -9.43 -6.88
C TRP A 80 -1.52 -8.02 -7.27
N ARG A 81 -2.43 -7.25 -7.84
CA ARG A 81 -2.16 -5.90 -8.33
C ARG A 81 -3.10 -4.90 -7.66
N PRO A 82 -2.57 -3.97 -6.84
CA PRO A 82 -3.33 -2.82 -6.39
C PRO A 82 -3.34 -1.70 -7.45
N ASP A 83 -4.39 -0.90 -7.41
CA ASP A 83 -4.57 0.36 -8.13
C ASP A 83 -5.18 1.35 -7.12
N LEU A 84 -4.41 2.38 -6.76
CA LEU A 84 -4.85 3.42 -5.82
C LEU A 84 -5.38 4.62 -6.61
N ALA A 85 -6.65 4.93 -6.43
CA ALA A 85 -7.28 6.10 -7.04
C ALA A 85 -7.04 7.37 -6.22
N ALA A 86 -7.17 8.53 -6.86
CA ALA A 86 -6.98 9.84 -6.24
C ALA A 86 -7.91 10.12 -5.05
N ASP A 87 -9.09 9.49 -5.02
CA ASP A 87 -10.06 9.57 -3.90
C ASP A 87 -9.66 8.71 -2.68
N GLY A 88 -8.59 7.91 -2.81
CA GLY A 88 -8.14 6.95 -1.80
C GLY A 88 -8.80 5.58 -1.90
N THR A 89 -9.61 5.31 -2.93
CA THR A 89 -10.14 3.98 -3.21
C THR A 89 -9.02 3.06 -3.70
N VAL A 90 -8.91 1.87 -3.11
CA VAL A 90 -7.96 0.84 -3.55
C VAL A 90 -8.70 -0.25 -4.30
N ARG A 91 -8.35 -0.45 -5.57
CA ARG A 91 -8.84 -1.54 -6.40
C ARG A 91 -7.78 -2.65 -6.42
N TRP A 92 -8.20 -3.87 -6.16
CA TRP A 92 -7.35 -5.05 -6.22
C TRP A 92 -7.77 -5.95 -7.36
N THR A 93 -6.79 -6.45 -8.10
CA THR A 93 -6.99 -7.54 -9.06
C THR A 93 -6.25 -8.77 -8.57
N SER A 94 -6.96 -9.90 -8.42
CA SER A 94 -6.37 -11.19 -8.05
C SER A 94 -5.56 -11.77 -9.22
N PRO A 95 -4.70 -12.78 -8.96
CA PRO A 95 -4.00 -13.52 -10.02
C PRO A 95 -4.92 -14.14 -11.06
N THR A 96 -6.14 -14.50 -10.66
CA THR A 96 -7.17 -15.07 -11.51
C THR A 96 -8.05 -14.02 -12.19
N GLY A 97 -7.78 -12.72 -11.98
CA GLY A 97 -8.49 -11.62 -12.64
C GLY A 97 -9.71 -11.07 -11.89
N HIS A 98 -10.10 -11.64 -10.74
CA HIS A 98 -11.20 -11.09 -9.95
C HIS A 98 -10.86 -9.71 -9.40
N ARG A 99 -11.84 -8.80 -9.41
CA ARG A 99 -11.66 -7.42 -8.98
C ARG A 99 -12.40 -7.15 -7.68
N TYR A 100 -11.69 -6.49 -6.77
CA TYR A 100 -12.19 -6.11 -5.45
C TYR A 100 -12.00 -4.60 -5.28
N VAL A 101 -12.99 -3.93 -4.71
CA VAL A 101 -12.92 -2.50 -4.43
C VAL A 101 -12.99 -2.28 -2.92
N ARG A 102 -12.00 -1.56 -2.39
CA ARG A 102 -12.01 -1.03 -1.03
C ARG A 102 -12.12 0.49 -1.11
N GLU A 103 -13.29 1.00 -0.78
CA GLU A 103 -13.50 2.44 -0.68
C GLU A 103 -12.75 3.02 0.51
N ARG A 104 -12.45 4.31 0.42
CA ARG A 104 -12.00 5.07 1.56
C ARG A 104 -13.12 5.12 2.61
N LEU A 105 -12.79 4.84 3.87
CA LEU A 105 -13.73 5.03 4.98
C LEU A 105 -14.19 6.49 5.02
N GLY A 106 -15.51 6.71 5.05
CA GLY A 106 -16.12 8.03 4.95
C GLY A 106 -16.37 8.52 3.51
N SER A 107 -16.10 7.70 2.49
CA SER A 107 -16.56 7.97 1.12
C SER A 107 -18.10 7.96 1.06
N PRO A 108 -18.75 8.88 0.31
CA PRO A 108 -20.21 8.95 0.22
C PRO A 108 -20.88 7.72 -0.40
N THR A 109 -20.11 6.80 -1.02
CA THR A 109 -20.64 5.65 -1.78
C THR A 109 -20.91 4.40 -0.92
N GLY A 110 -20.62 4.43 0.39
CA GLY A 110 -20.97 3.35 1.32
C GLY A 110 -19.95 2.21 1.34
N SER A 111 -19.24 2.12 2.46
CA SER A 111 -18.21 1.13 2.77
C SER A 111 -18.68 -0.32 2.56
N GLY A 112 -18.44 -0.87 1.38
CA GLY A 112 -18.69 -2.27 1.05
C GLY A 112 -17.64 -2.80 0.08
N LEU A 113 -17.10 -3.98 0.35
CA LEU A 113 -16.24 -4.70 -0.59
C LEU A 113 -17.10 -5.08 -1.81
N ARG A 114 -16.95 -4.36 -2.93
CA ARG A 114 -17.64 -4.73 -4.17
C ARG A 114 -16.75 -5.70 -4.95
N THR A 115 -17.21 -6.94 -5.06
CA THR A 115 -16.64 -7.95 -5.96
C THR A 115 -17.31 -7.82 -7.31
N GLY A 116 -16.58 -7.34 -8.30
CA GLY A 116 -17.03 -7.30 -9.69
C GLY A 116 -16.35 -8.42 -10.47
N THR A 117 -17.12 -9.41 -10.91
CA THR A 117 -16.69 -10.34 -11.96
C THR A 117 -17.36 -9.86 -13.25
N ARG A 118 -16.59 -9.38 -14.24
CA ARG A 118 -17.13 -9.19 -15.60
C ARG A 118 -16.94 -10.52 -16.35
N PRO A 119 -17.91 -10.93 -17.19
CA PRO A 119 -17.84 -12.16 -17.98
C PRO A 119 -16.71 -12.10 -19.02
#